data_AF-A0A261GRL4-F1
#
_entry.id   AF-A0A261GRL4-F1
#
_cell.length_a   1.000
_cell.length_b   1.000
_cell.length_c   1.000
_cell.angle_alpha   90.00
_cell.angle_beta   90.00
_cell.angle_gamma   90.00
#
_symmetry.space_group_name_H-M   'P 1'
#
loop_
_entity.id
_entity.type
_entity.pdbx_description
1 polymer ?
#
loop_
_entity_poly.entity_id
_entity_poly.type
_entity_poly.pdbx_seq_one_letter_code
_entity_poly.pdbx_strand_id
1 'polypeptide(L)'
;MIEFSEDQVNAKTLAIHYAKKMNDSFFLDFILSRADITNEADAVKISDAFWELTDLAVEDQLNNVEVEGIIDLEYWMLKLFNAVMGYITKRGYDDTWLNYAA
;
A
#
# COMPACT_ATOMS: atom_id res chain seq x y z
N MET A 1 -6.58 -10.90 -7.41
CA MET A 1 -6.71 -9.71 -6.54
C MET A 1 -5.87 -9.89 -5.29
N ILE A 2 -5.43 -8.79 -4.68
CA ILE A 2 -4.68 -8.82 -3.42
C ILE A 2 -5.57 -9.36 -2.29
N GLU A 3 -4.96 -10.11 -1.38
CA GLU A 3 -5.62 -10.67 -0.20
C GLU A 3 -4.80 -10.30 1.03
N PHE A 4 -5.52 -10.00 2.12
CA PHE A 4 -4.93 -9.70 3.43
C PHE A 4 -5.37 -10.77 4.42
N SER A 5 -4.42 -11.38 5.12
CA SER A 5 -4.71 -12.32 6.20
C SER A 5 -5.27 -11.61 7.44
N GLU A 6 -5.81 -12.38 8.39
CA GLU A 6 -6.35 -11.84 9.65
C GLU A 6 -5.30 -11.04 10.44
N ASP A 7 -4.02 -11.43 10.38
CA ASP A 7 -2.92 -10.69 11.02
C ASP A 7 -2.50 -9.43 10.26
N GLN A 8 -3.12 -9.10 9.12
CA GLN A 8 -2.81 -7.93 8.29
C GLN A 8 -3.95 -6.89 8.27
N VAL A 9 -4.97 -7.03 9.12
CA VAL A 9 -6.11 -6.10 9.17
C VAL A 9 -5.66 -4.65 9.34
N ASN A 10 -4.72 -4.37 10.25
CA ASN A 10 -4.24 -3.01 10.47
C ASN A 10 -3.45 -2.45 9.28
N ALA A 11 -2.65 -3.29 8.60
CA ALA A 11 -1.96 -2.90 7.38
C ALA A 11 -2.96 -2.50 6.27
N LYS A 12 -4.05 -3.27 6.12
CA LYS A 12 -5.14 -2.93 5.20
C LYS A 12 -5.85 -1.63 5.61
N THR A 13 -6.11 -1.43 6.90
CA THR A 13 -6.73 -0.20 7.41
C THR A 13 -5.89 1.04 7.10
N LEU A 14 -4.57 0.99 7.33
CA LEU A 14 -3.67 2.08 6.94
C LEU A 14 -3.72 2.35 5.44
N ALA A 15 -3.64 1.30 4.62
CA ALA A 15 -3.73 1.44 3.17
C ALA A 15 -5.02 2.13 2.72
N ILE A 16 -6.16 1.76 3.31
CA ILE A 16 -7.45 2.41 3.03
C ILE A 16 -7.46 3.87 3.48
N HIS A 17 -6.91 4.17 4.67
CA HIS A 17 -6.84 5.53 5.19
C HIS A 17 -6.06 6.45 4.24
N TYR A 18 -4.84 6.06 3.87
CA TYR A 18 -3.99 6.86 3.00
C TYR A 18 -4.52 6.92 1.57
N ALA A 19 -5.09 5.84 1.02
CA ALA A 19 -5.73 5.88 -0.28
C ALA A 19 -6.84 6.96 -0.35
N LYS A 20 -7.63 7.09 0.72
CA LYS A 20 -8.62 8.17 0.85
C LYS A 20 -7.97 9.54 1.01
N LYS A 21 -6.91 9.68 1.81
CA LYS A 21 -6.15 10.92 2.01
C LYS A 21 -5.58 11.45 0.68
N MET A 22 -5.07 10.57 -0.17
CA MET A 22 -4.52 10.88 -1.50
C MET A 22 -5.60 11.09 -2.58
N ASN A 23 -6.87 10.79 -2.29
CA ASN A 23 -7.95 10.69 -3.29
C ASN A 23 -7.64 9.70 -4.44
N ASP A 24 -6.87 8.65 -4.16
CA ASP A 24 -6.55 7.62 -5.16
C ASP A 24 -7.59 6.50 -5.14
N SER A 25 -8.56 6.60 -6.05
CA SER A 25 -9.62 5.58 -6.19
C SER A 25 -9.09 4.25 -6.72
N PHE A 26 -8.04 4.25 -7.55
CA PHE A 26 -7.52 3.02 -8.14
C PHE A 26 -6.77 2.19 -7.11
N PHE A 27 -5.89 2.84 -6.34
CA PHE A 27 -5.21 2.20 -5.22
C PHE A 27 -6.21 1.74 -4.14
N LEU A 28 -7.22 2.55 -3.82
CA LEU A 28 -8.28 2.15 -2.91
C LEU A 28 -9.02 0.89 -3.39
N ASP A 29 -9.43 0.86 -4.65
CA ASP A 29 -10.12 -0.30 -5.22
C ASP A 29 -9.22 -1.52 -5.28
N PHE A 30 -7.91 -1.36 -5.52
CA PHE A 30 -6.94 -2.45 -5.43
C PHE A 30 -6.89 -3.03 -4.01
N ILE A 31 -6.70 -2.19 -2.98
CA ILE A 31 -6.64 -2.62 -1.57
C ILE A 31 -7.96 -3.25 -1.09
N LEU A 32 -9.09 -2.81 -1.64
CA LEU A 32 -10.41 -3.39 -1.39
C LEU A 32 -10.71 -4.64 -2.23
N SER A 33 -9.76 -5.12 -3.04
CA SER A 33 -9.91 -6.27 -3.94
C SER A 33 -11.06 -6.08 -4.95
N ARG A 34 -11.30 -4.84 -5.39
CA ARG A 34 -12.27 -4.44 -6.42
C ARG A 34 -11.61 -4.16 -7.77
N ALA A 35 -10.34 -3.80 -7.77
CA ALA A 35 -9.48 -3.70 -8.93
C ALA A 35 -8.31 -4.69 -8.83
N ASP A 36 -7.68 -4.97 -9.97
CA ASP A 36 -6.55 -5.89 -10.07
C ASP A 36 -5.49 -5.31 -11.01
N ILE A 37 -4.25 -5.79 -10.89
CA ILE A 37 -3.15 -5.42 -11.78
C ILE A 37 -3.24 -6.31 -13.03
N THR A 38 -3.64 -5.71 -14.14
CA THR A 38 -3.85 -6.44 -15.41
C THR A 38 -2.75 -6.21 -16.44
N ASN A 39 -1.97 -5.14 -16.26
CA ASN A 39 -0.89 -4.74 -17.14
C ASN A 39 0.17 -3.96 -16.35
N GLU A 40 1.29 -3.67 -17.00
CA GLU A 40 2.42 -2.94 -16.39
C GLU A 40 2.02 -1.52 -15.93
N ALA A 41 1.15 -0.82 -16.65
CA ALA A 41 0.72 0.52 -16.25
C ALA A 41 -0.12 0.50 -14.96
N ASP A 42 -0.88 -0.58 -14.70
CA ASP A 42 -1.54 -0.77 -13.42
C ASP A 42 -0.51 -0.99 -12.29
N ALA A 43 0.55 -1.78 -12.57
CA ALA A 43 1.60 -2.04 -11.59
C ALA A 43 2.38 -0.76 -11.22
N VAL A 44 2.64 0.11 -12.20
CA VAL A 44 3.24 1.44 -11.98
C VAL A 44 2.36 2.27 -11.05
N LYS A 45 1.06 2.40 -11.35
CA LYS A 45 0.13 3.17 -10.50
C LYS A 45 0.09 2.68 -9.05
N ILE A 46 0.05 1.36 -8.84
CA ILE A 46 0.06 0.79 -7.48
C ILE A 46 1.41 1.04 -6.78
N SER A 47 2.52 1.00 -7.52
CA SER A 47 3.85 1.28 -6.96
C SER A 47 3.98 2.75 -6.56
N ASP A 48 3.60 3.68 -7.44
CA ASP A 48 3.58 5.12 -7.17
C ASP A 48 2.73 5.45 -5.94
N ALA A 49 1.49 4.96 -5.92
CA ALA A 49 0.57 5.20 -4.80
C ALA A 49 1.09 4.61 -3.47
N PHE A 50 1.78 3.46 -3.51
CA PHE A 50 2.37 2.88 -2.31
C PHE A 50 3.50 3.73 -1.74
N TRP A 51 4.37 4.29 -2.60
CA TRP A 51 5.46 5.14 -2.15
C TRP A 51 4.97 6.50 -1.65
N GLU A 52 3.98 7.10 -2.32
CA GLU A 52 3.33 8.32 -1.82
C GLU A 52 2.68 8.09 -0.44
N LEU A 53 1.99 6.97 -0.27
CA LEU A 53 1.46 6.54 1.03
C LEU A 53 2.55 6.35 2.09
N THR A 54 3.75 5.90 1.69
CA THR A 54 4.87 5.69 2.60
C THR A 54 5.42 7.01 3.10
N ASP A 55 5.56 8.01 2.23
CA ASP A 55 5.97 9.36 2.62
C ASP A 55 4.97 9.98 3.61
N LEU A 56 3.67 9.85 3.34
CA LEU A 56 2.61 10.32 4.25
C LEU A 56 2.66 9.61 5.60
N ALA A 57 2.92 8.30 5.63
CA ALA A 57 3.03 7.54 6.86
C ALA A 57 4.25 7.92 7.70
N VAL A 58 5.37 8.25 7.05
CA VAL A 58 6.56 8.77 7.72
C VAL A 58 6.28 10.15 8.32
N GLU A 59 5.61 11.05 7.59
CA GLU A 59 5.22 12.36 8.11
C GLU A 59 4.29 12.24 9.32
N ASP A 60 3.25 11.40 9.21
CA ASP A 60 2.29 11.17 10.30
C ASP A 60 2.98 10.56 11.53
N GLN A 61 3.91 9.61 11.34
CA GLN A 61 4.73 9.03 12.42
C GLN A 61 5.59 10.09 13.12
N LEU A 62 6.28 10.96 12.36
CA LEU A 62 7.13 12.02 12.92
C LEU A 62 6.32 13.05 13.71
N ASN A 63 5.06 13.26 13.33
CA ASN A 63 4.13 14.16 13.99
C ASN A 63 3.31 13.49 15.12
N ASN A 64 3.58 12.22 15.45
CA ASN A 64 2.81 11.42 16.40
C ASN A 64 1.30 11.39 16.10
N VAL A 65 0.95 11.35 14.82
CA VAL A 65 -0.44 11.21 14.37
C VAL A 65 -0.84 9.76 14.52
N GLU A 66 -1.91 9.54 15.28
CA GLU A 66 -2.56 8.23 15.37
C GLU A 66 -3.53 8.07 14.19
N VAL A 67 -3.38 6.96 13.45
CA VAL A 67 -4.23 6.67 12.29
C VAL A 67 -5.21 5.55 12.65
N GLU A 68 -6.49 5.88 12.79
CA GLU A 68 -7.56 4.90 13.03
C GLU A 68 -7.31 3.99 14.26
N GLY A 69 -6.64 4.50 15.30
CA GLY A 69 -6.29 3.70 16.49
C GLY A 69 -4.95 2.93 16.39
N ILE A 70 -4.18 3.13 15.32
CA ILE A 70 -2.96 2.38 15.02
C ILE A 70 -1.74 3.20 15.44
N ILE A 71 -0.91 2.62 16.32
CA ILE A 71 0.22 3.30 16.99
C ILE A 71 1.58 2.93 16.37
N ASP A 72 1.74 1.71 15.87
CA ASP A 72 3.01 1.21 15.31
C ASP A 72 2.99 1.29 13.78
N LEU A 73 3.00 2.51 13.24
CA LEU A 73 2.88 2.72 11.80
C LEU A 73 4.01 2.01 11.05
N GLU A 74 5.25 2.05 11.56
CA GLU A 74 6.40 1.39 10.93
C GLU A 74 6.18 -0.13 10.76
N TYR A 75 5.75 -0.82 11.82
CA TYR A 75 5.48 -2.26 11.76
C TYR A 75 4.37 -2.60 10.75
N TRP A 76 3.27 -1.83 10.77
CA TRP A 76 2.13 -2.10 9.89
C TRP A 76 2.41 -1.71 8.44
N MET A 77 3.22 -0.68 8.20
CA MET A 77 3.72 -0.31 6.88
C MET A 77 4.65 -1.38 6.31
N LEU A 78 5.50 -2.01 7.13
CA LEU A 78 6.30 -3.15 6.70
C LEU A 78 5.42 -4.37 6.34
N LYS A 79 4.34 -4.61 7.09
CA LYS A 79 3.36 -5.66 6.74
C LYS A 79 2.67 -5.36 5.41
N LEU A 80 2.30 -4.10 5.17
CA LEU A 80 1.71 -3.67 3.90
C LEU A 80 2.70 -3.80 2.74
N PHE A 81 3.94 -3.36 2.91
CA PHE A 81 5.04 -3.52 1.94
C PHE A 81 5.14 -4.97 1.48
N ASN A 82 5.24 -5.92 2.42
CA ASN A 82 5.37 -7.33 2.10
C ASN A 82 4.15 -7.88 1.35
N ALA A 83 2.93 -7.41 1.68
CA ALA A 83 1.72 -7.82 0.98
C ALA A 83 1.69 -7.29 -0.47
N VAL A 84 1.97 -6.00 -0.67
CA VAL A 84 1.93 -5.35 -1.99
C VAL A 84 3.07 -5.84 -2.88
N MET A 85 4.31 -5.82 -2.38
CA MET A 85 5.47 -6.34 -3.13
C MET A 85 5.27 -7.82 -3.48
N GLY A 86 4.86 -8.65 -2.52
CA GLY A 86 4.60 -10.07 -2.76
C GLY A 86 3.50 -10.29 -3.80
N TYR A 87 2.51 -9.39 -3.87
CA TYR A 87 1.47 -9.43 -4.90
C TYR A 87 2.01 -9.08 -6.29
N ILE A 88 2.73 -7.95 -6.40
CA ILE A 88 3.29 -7.43 -7.65
C ILE A 88 4.30 -8.43 -8.24
N THR A 89 5.19 -8.99 -7.42
CA THR A 89 6.15 -10.01 -7.86
C THR A 89 5.46 -11.28 -8.37
N LYS A 90 4.41 -11.77 -7.69
CA LYS A 90 3.65 -12.94 -8.15
C LYS A 90 2.96 -12.73 -9.50
N ARG A 91 2.76 -11.47 -9.90
CA ARG A 91 2.18 -11.08 -11.20
C ARG A 91 3.23 -10.86 -12.30
N GLY A 92 4.52 -10.94 -11.97
CA GLY A 92 5.62 -10.76 -12.93
C GLY A 92 5.97 -9.29 -13.19
N TYR A 93 5.72 -8.41 -12.23
CA TYR A 93 6.02 -6.97 -12.32
C TYR A 93 7.07 -6.53 -11.28
N ASP A 94 7.98 -7.42 -10.89
CA ASP A 94 9.04 -7.15 -9.92
C ASP A 94 10.00 -6.04 -10.36
N ASP A 95 10.35 -5.99 -11.65
CA ASP A 95 11.14 -4.89 -12.22
C ASP A 95 10.42 -3.54 -12.06
N THR A 96 9.09 -3.51 -12.24
CA THR A 96 8.27 -2.31 -12.03
C THR A 96 8.36 -1.84 -10.58
N TRP A 97 8.29 -2.75 -9.60
CA TRP A 97 8.40 -2.37 -8.20
C TRP A 97 9.79 -1.81 -7.85
N LEU A 98 10.86 -2.47 -8.32
CA LEU A 98 12.25 -2.11 -7.99
C LEU A 98 12.66 -0.76 -8.58
N ASN A 99 12.15 -0.39 -9.75
CA ASN A 99 12.45 0.89 -10.38
C ASN A 99 11.94 2.11 -9.59
N TYR A 100 10.97 1.91 -8.69
CA TYR A 100 10.35 2.97 -7.90
C TYR A 100 10.74 2.93 -6.42
N ALA A 101 11.47 1.89 -5.98
CA ALA A 101 11.94 1.73 -4.60
C ALA A 101 13.24 2.51 -4.29
N ALA A 102 13.53 3.58 -5.04
CA ALA A 102 14.81 4.29 -5.03
C ALA A 102 14.82 5.55 -4.17
#